data_AF-Q80WE9-F1
#
_entry.id   AF-Q80WE9-F1
#
_cell.length_a   1.000
_cell.length_b   1.000
_cell.length_c   1.000
_cell.angle_alpha   90.00
_cell.angle_beta   90.00
_cell.angle_gamma   90.00
#
_symmetry.space_group_name_H-M   'P 1'
#
loop_
_entity.id
_entity.type
_entity.pdbx_description
1 polymer ?
#
loop_
_entity_poly.entity_id
_entity_poly.type
_entity_poly.pdbx_seq_one_letter_code
_entity_poly.pdbx_strand_id
1 'polypeptide(L)'
;PAYQECMKGNVDLVFLFDGSQSLDKKDFEKIVDFMKDVMRKLSNTSYQFAAVQFSTECKTEFTFLDYIKLNKNPDVLLGNVTPMFLLTNTFRAINYVVTHVFKEESGARPDATKVLVIITDGEASDNGNIDAAQDITRYIIGIGKHFSTTQKQEKLHIFASKPVEEFVKILDTFEKLKDLFTDLQRKIYAIEGTSKQDLASFNMELSSSGISADLSKGHAVVGAVGAKDWAGGFLDLHEDLEGATFVGQEPLTSDERGGYLGYTVAWLT
;
A
#
# COMPACT_ATOMS: atom_id res chain seq x y z
N PRO A 1 20.27 -0.90 15.50
CA PRO A 1 21.18 0.15 14.98
C PRO A 1 21.32 0.02 13.47
N ALA A 2 21.24 1.13 12.72
CA ALA A 2 20.86 1.23 11.30
C ALA A 2 19.41 0.80 11.00
N TYR A 3 18.47 1.51 11.62
CA TYR A 3 17.11 1.56 11.10
C TYR A 3 17.12 2.53 9.91
N GLN A 4 17.02 2.01 8.69
CA GLN A 4 16.73 2.87 7.56
C GLN A 4 15.26 3.27 7.67
N GLU A 5 14.99 4.56 7.87
CA GLU A 5 13.64 5.07 7.67
C GLU A 5 13.23 4.73 6.23
N CYS A 6 12.13 3.98 6.11
CA CYS A 6 11.52 3.56 4.86
C CYS A 6 11.57 4.69 3.82
N MET A 7 12.30 4.48 2.72
CA MET A 7 12.18 5.32 1.52
C MET A 7 10.81 5.07 0.92
N LYS A 8 9.84 5.86 1.39
CA LYS A 8 8.41 5.79 1.06
C LYS A 8 8.23 5.92 -0.45
N GLY A 9 7.83 4.85 -1.13
CA GLY A 9 7.27 4.98 -2.47
C GLY A 9 6.05 5.91 -2.42
N ASN A 10 5.97 6.88 -3.31
CA ASN A 10 4.76 7.68 -3.47
C ASN A 10 3.63 6.73 -3.92
N VAL A 11 2.48 6.76 -3.24
CA VAL A 11 1.32 5.93 -3.61
C VAL A 11 0.10 6.80 -3.82
N ASP A 12 -0.55 6.63 -4.97
CA ASP A 12 -1.82 7.26 -5.28
C ASP A 12 -2.91 6.20 -5.24
N LEU A 13 -3.75 6.27 -4.20
CA LEU A 13 -4.80 5.30 -3.95
C LEU A 13 -6.18 5.89 -4.25
N VAL A 14 -6.94 5.21 -5.11
CA VAL A 14 -8.34 5.55 -5.37
C VAL A 14 -9.24 4.53 -4.68
N PHE A 15 -10.16 5.02 -3.84
CA PHE A 15 -11.31 4.22 -3.42
C PHE A 15 -12.38 4.29 -4.50
N LEU A 16 -12.76 3.14 -5.04
CA LEU A 16 -13.90 3.00 -5.94
C LEU A 16 -14.98 2.21 -5.21
N PHE A 17 -16.00 2.90 -4.69
CA PHE A 17 -16.96 2.30 -3.78
C PHE A 17 -18.38 2.32 -4.34
N ASP A 18 -19.06 1.22 -4.11
CA ASP A 18 -20.40 0.95 -4.59
C ASP A 18 -21.43 1.83 -3.83
N GLY A 19 -22.31 2.44 -4.61
CA GLY A 19 -23.46 3.22 -4.13
C GLY A 19 -24.78 2.71 -4.69
N SER A 20 -24.84 1.44 -5.08
CA SER A 20 -26.01 0.80 -5.68
C SER A 20 -27.18 0.62 -4.71
N GLN A 21 -28.33 0.23 -5.26
CA GLN A 21 -29.57 0.06 -4.51
C GLN A 21 -29.53 -1.09 -3.48
N SER A 22 -28.62 -2.06 -3.61
CA SER A 22 -28.51 -3.20 -2.68
C SER A 22 -28.00 -2.80 -1.30
N LEU A 23 -27.27 -1.68 -1.22
CA LEU A 23 -26.75 -1.15 0.04
C LEU A 23 -27.83 -0.39 0.81
N ASP A 24 -28.07 -0.81 2.05
CA ASP A 24 -28.81 0.03 2.97
C ASP A 24 -27.93 1.21 3.46
N LYS A 25 -28.58 2.23 4.03
CA LYS A 25 -27.86 3.43 4.48
C LYS A 25 -26.77 3.13 5.52
N LYS A 26 -26.98 2.14 6.40
CA LYS A 26 -26.03 1.81 7.47
C LYS A 26 -24.81 1.10 6.90
N ASP A 27 -25.00 0.20 5.95
CA ASP A 27 -23.92 -0.51 5.29
C ASP A 27 -23.11 0.43 4.39
N PHE A 28 -23.76 1.38 3.71
CA PHE A 28 -23.08 2.46 3.01
C PHE A 28 -22.23 3.33 3.96
N GLU A 29 -22.78 3.72 5.11
CA GLU A 29 -22.04 4.47 6.14
C GLU A 29 -20.81 3.69 6.65
N LYS A 30 -20.89 2.37 6.79
CA LYS A 30 -19.72 1.53 7.17
C LYS A 30 -18.62 1.54 6.10
N ILE A 31 -18.98 1.56 4.81
CA ILE A 31 -18.00 1.72 3.73
C ILE A 31 -17.32 3.08 3.83
N VAL A 32 -18.09 4.14 4.06
CA VAL A 32 -17.55 5.50 4.23
C VAL A 32 -16.62 5.57 5.43
N ASP A 33 -17.03 5.03 6.58
CA ASP A 33 -16.21 4.99 7.79
C ASP A 33 -14.92 4.19 7.59
N PHE A 34 -14.98 3.06 6.89
CA PHE A 34 -13.79 2.30 6.51
C PHE A 34 -12.79 3.14 5.70
N MET A 35 -13.25 3.87 4.68
CA MET A 35 -12.39 4.76 3.89
C MET A 35 -11.77 5.85 4.77
N LYS A 36 -12.57 6.46 5.66
CA LYS A 36 -12.07 7.48 6.60
C LYS A 36 -11.00 6.91 7.52
N ASP A 37 -11.20 5.72 8.09
CA ASP A 37 -10.25 5.08 8.98
C ASP A 37 -8.93 4.75 8.28
N VAL A 38 -8.99 4.26 7.04
CA VAL A 38 -7.79 4.05 6.20
C VAL A 38 -7.02 5.35 6.01
N MET A 39 -7.71 6.42 5.59
CA MET A 39 -7.10 7.73 5.35
C MET A 39 -6.49 8.33 6.63
N ARG A 40 -7.17 8.22 7.78
CA ARG A 40 -6.65 8.70 9.08
C ARG A 40 -5.36 7.96 9.44
N LYS A 41 -5.37 6.63 9.29
CA LYS A 41 -4.23 5.80 9.68
C LYS A 41 -3.00 6.04 8.80
N LEU A 42 -3.19 6.27 7.50
CA LEU A 42 -2.13 6.52 6.53
C LEU A 42 -1.81 8.03 6.36
N SER A 43 -2.36 8.91 7.21
CA SER A 43 -2.23 10.36 7.06
C SER A 43 -0.79 10.91 7.10
N ASN A 44 0.12 10.20 7.77
CA ASN A 44 1.55 10.55 7.91
C ASN A 44 2.48 9.84 6.90
N THR A 45 1.89 9.14 5.92
CA THR A 45 2.62 8.43 4.87
C THR A 45 2.70 9.27 3.57
N SER A 46 3.37 8.74 2.55
CA SER A 46 3.42 9.35 1.21
C SER A 46 2.19 9.05 0.35
N TYR A 47 1.12 8.51 0.95
CA TYR A 47 -0.13 8.22 0.27
C TYR A 47 -0.91 9.51 -0.03
N GLN A 48 -1.47 9.57 -1.23
CA GLN A 48 -2.54 10.48 -1.59
C GLN A 48 -3.79 9.67 -1.92
N PHE A 49 -4.95 10.22 -1.58
CA PHE A 49 -6.23 9.53 -1.76
C PHE A 49 -7.12 10.30 -2.72
N ALA A 50 -7.93 9.56 -3.47
CA ALA A 50 -9.12 10.04 -4.15
C ALA A 50 -10.26 9.06 -3.90
N ALA A 51 -11.51 9.50 -4.04
CA ALA A 51 -12.67 8.63 -3.91
C ALA A 51 -13.67 8.85 -5.04
N VAL A 52 -14.13 7.74 -5.61
CA VAL A 52 -15.15 7.69 -6.64
C VAL A 52 -16.26 6.78 -6.15
N GLN A 53 -17.47 7.33 -6.08
CA GLN A 53 -18.68 6.53 -5.92
C GLN A 53 -19.14 6.04 -7.29
N PHE A 54 -19.56 4.78 -7.39
CA PHE A 54 -20.16 4.27 -8.62
C PHE A 54 -21.48 3.54 -8.37
N SER A 55 -22.34 3.64 -9.37
CA SER A 55 -23.56 2.87 -9.47
C SER A 55 -23.87 2.67 -10.97
N THR A 56 -24.98 3.21 -11.51
CA THR A 56 -25.15 3.33 -12.97
C THR A 56 -24.18 4.34 -13.57
N GLU A 57 -23.96 5.44 -12.85
CA GLU A 57 -23.04 6.54 -13.17
C GLU A 57 -21.86 6.55 -12.19
N CYS A 58 -20.83 7.33 -12.50
CA CYS A 58 -19.67 7.53 -11.63
C CYS A 58 -19.61 8.97 -11.16
N LYS A 59 -19.26 9.19 -9.89
CA LYS A 59 -19.07 10.52 -9.31
C LYS A 59 -17.77 10.52 -8.52
N THR A 60 -16.86 11.41 -8.90
CA THR A 60 -15.69 11.71 -8.08
C THR A 60 -16.14 12.49 -6.87
N GLU A 61 -16.06 11.91 -5.67
CA GLU A 61 -16.39 12.59 -4.42
C GLU A 61 -15.27 13.56 -4.03
N PHE A 62 -14.01 13.18 -4.25
CA PHE A 62 -12.86 14.07 -4.16
C PHE A 62 -11.67 13.52 -4.97
N THR A 63 -10.87 14.43 -5.52
CA THR A 63 -9.62 14.13 -6.25
C THR A 63 -8.39 14.13 -5.34
N PHE A 64 -7.22 13.74 -5.87
CA PHE A 64 -5.96 13.89 -5.14
C PHE A 64 -5.64 15.36 -4.81
N LEU A 65 -5.98 16.29 -5.71
CA LEU A 65 -5.87 17.73 -5.43
C LEU A 65 -6.74 18.15 -4.24
N ASP A 66 -7.99 17.68 -4.19
CA ASP A 66 -8.90 18.01 -3.10
C ASP A 66 -8.40 17.44 -1.77
N TYR A 67 -7.86 16.22 -1.79
CA TYR A 67 -7.25 15.60 -0.62
C TYR A 67 -6.15 16.47 -0.02
N ILE A 68 -5.26 17.03 -0.86
CA ILE A 68 -4.21 17.95 -0.40
C ILE A 68 -4.78 19.30 0.05
N LYS A 69 -5.70 19.89 -0.72
CA LYS A 69 -6.29 21.21 -0.44
C LYS A 69 -7.11 21.25 0.84
N LEU A 70 -7.80 20.16 1.17
CA LEU A 70 -8.66 20.04 2.35
C LEU A 70 -7.91 19.46 3.55
N ASN A 71 -6.61 19.76 3.66
CA ASN A 71 -5.74 19.37 4.77
C ASN A 71 -5.78 17.87 5.09
N LYS A 72 -5.95 17.02 4.07
CA LYS A 72 -6.03 15.55 4.22
C LYS A 72 -7.12 15.10 5.21
N ASN A 73 -8.17 15.90 5.42
CA ASN A 73 -9.19 15.62 6.43
C ASN A 73 -10.33 14.75 5.85
N PRO A 74 -10.41 13.46 6.22
CA PRO A 74 -11.41 12.55 5.67
C PRO A 74 -12.85 12.89 6.08
N ASP A 75 -13.06 13.55 7.22
CA ASP A 75 -14.40 13.95 7.66
C ASP A 75 -14.98 15.08 6.83
N VAL A 76 -14.12 15.95 6.30
CA VAL A 76 -14.53 17.01 5.36
C VAL A 76 -14.73 16.42 3.97
N LEU A 77 -13.79 15.61 3.50
CA LEU A 77 -13.79 15.01 2.15
C LEU A 77 -14.98 14.08 1.92
N LEU A 78 -15.39 13.32 2.94
CA LEU A 78 -16.46 12.34 2.85
C LEU A 78 -17.73 12.73 3.62
N GLY A 79 -17.80 13.95 4.18
CA GLY A 79 -18.87 14.37 5.09
C GLY A 79 -20.27 14.47 4.48
N ASN A 80 -20.36 14.73 3.17
CA ASN A 80 -21.63 14.96 2.45
C ASN A 80 -21.93 13.88 1.39
N VAL A 81 -21.23 12.75 1.46
CA VAL A 81 -21.41 11.65 0.50
C VAL A 81 -22.75 10.97 0.76
N THR A 82 -23.52 10.74 -0.30
CA THR A 82 -24.83 10.07 -0.26
C THR A 82 -24.89 8.97 -1.31
N PRO A 83 -25.55 7.83 -1.02
CA PRO A 83 -25.67 6.71 -1.95
C PRO A 83 -26.48 7.08 -3.21
N MET A 84 -26.07 6.54 -4.37
CA MET A 84 -26.73 6.76 -5.67
C MET A 84 -28.01 5.93 -5.87
N PHE A 85 -28.14 4.78 -5.22
CA PHE A 85 -29.28 3.85 -5.27
C PHE A 85 -29.69 3.35 -6.67
N LEU A 86 -28.74 3.09 -7.57
CA LEU A 86 -29.01 2.52 -8.91
C LEU A 86 -28.28 1.16 -9.11
N LEU A 87 -27.81 0.86 -10.33
CA LEU A 87 -27.13 -0.40 -10.69
C LEU A 87 -25.67 -0.47 -10.23
N THR A 88 -24.94 -1.51 -10.62
CA THR A 88 -23.53 -1.73 -10.22
C THR A 88 -22.65 -1.86 -11.46
N ASN A 89 -22.37 -0.75 -12.17
CA ASN A 89 -21.59 -0.77 -13.42
C ASN A 89 -20.07 -0.73 -13.15
N THR A 90 -19.50 -1.86 -12.74
CA THR A 90 -18.11 -1.98 -12.32
C THR A 90 -17.10 -1.79 -13.46
N PHE A 91 -17.36 -2.31 -14.67
CA PHE A 91 -16.43 -2.16 -15.80
C PHE A 91 -16.30 -0.68 -16.20
N ARG A 92 -17.44 0.00 -16.33
CA ARG A 92 -17.48 1.44 -16.62
C ARG A 92 -16.75 2.24 -15.54
N ALA A 93 -16.97 1.89 -14.28
CA ALA A 93 -16.40 2.61 -13.15
C ALA A 93 -14.88 2.49 -13.06
N ILE A 94 -14.31 1.31 -13.32
CA ILE A 94 -12.86 1.12 -13.38
C ILE A 94 -12.26 1.97 -14.51
N ASN A 95 -12.85 1.93 -15.71
CA ASN A 95 -12.38 2.73 -16.84
C ASN A 95 -12.49 4.24 -16.59
N TYR A 96 -13.53 4.68 -15.88
CA TYR A 96 -13.69 6.08 -15.46
C TYR A 96 -12.54 6.53 -14.56
N VAL A 97 -12.15 5.73 -13.57
CA VAL A 97 -11.02 6.03 -12.68
C VAL A 97 -9.72 6.24 -13.45
N VAL A 98 -9.42 5.37 -14.42
CA VAL A 98 -8.21 5.51 -15.26
C VAL A 98 -8.22 6.81 -16.05
N THR A 99 -9.36 7.13 -16.66
CA THR A 99 -9.47 8.20 -17.63
C THR A 99 -9.67 9.58 -17.01
N HIS A 100 -10.17 9.66 -15.77
CA HIS A 100 -10.53 10.94 -15.14
C HIS A 100 -9.83 11.19 -13.80
N VAL A 101 -9.39 10.16 -13.07
CA VAL A 101 -8.89 10.33 -11.70
C VAL A 101 -7.39 10.12 -11.60
N PHE A 102 -6.85 9.09 -12.25
CA PHE A 102 -5.39 8.90 -12.40
C PHE A 102 -4.80 9.85 -13.47
N LYS A 103 -5.10 11.14 -13.34
CA LYS A 103 -4.66 12.22 -14.21
C LYS A 103 -3.91 13.26 -13.41
N GLU A 104 -2.84 13.81 -13.98
CA GLU A 104 -2.06 14.89 -13.36
C GLU A 104 -2.94 16.12 -13.07
N GLU A 105 -3.90 16.42 -13.95
CA GLU A 105 -4.89 17.49 -13.73
C GLU A 105 -5.79 17.27 -12.50
N SER A 106 -5.91 16.02 -12.03
CA SER A 106 -6.62 15.63 -10.81
C SER A 106 -5.67 15.44 -9.61
N GLY A 107 -4.38 15.74 -9.79
CA GLY A 107 -3.33 15.69 -8.77
C GLY A 107 -2.62 14.34 -8.64
N ALA A 108 -2.87 13.40 -9.56
CA ALA A 108 -2.12 12.16 -9.58
C ALA A 108 -0.65 12.44 -9.95
N ARG A 109 0.27 11.77 -9.27
CA ARG A 109 1.70 11.90 -9.43
C ARG A 109 2.21 10.87 -10.46
N PRO A 110 3.05 11.27 -11.42
CA PRO A 110 3.54 10.36 -12.45
C PRO A 110 4.51 9.29 -11.92
N ASP A 111 5.23 9.59 -10.84
CA ASP A 111 6.18 8.69 -10.17
C ASP A 111 5.53 7.79 -9.10
N ALA A 112 4.25 8.00 -8.79
CA ALA A 112 3.55 7.25 -7.76
C ALA A 112 3.02 5.89 -8.26
N THR A 113 3.06 4.91 -7.37
CA THR A 113 2.37 3.63 -7.58
C THR A 113 0.87 3.87 -7.56
N LYS A 114 0.17 3.45 -8.62
CA LYS A 114 -1.29 3.59 -8.75
C LYS A 114 -1.98 2.38 -8.13
N VAL A 115 -2.83 2.64 -7.13
CA VAL A 115 -3.59 1.61 -6.42
C VAL A 115 -5.09 1.90 -6.50
N LEU A 116 -5.89 0.91 -6.85
CA LEU A 116 -7.34 0.99 -6.88
C LEU A 116 -7.91 0.01 -5.86
N VAL A 117 -8.73 0.49 -4.93
CA VAL A 117 -9.46 -0.34 -3.96
C VAL A 117 -10.94 -0.28 -4.30
N ILE A 118 -11.45 -1.38 -4.84
CA ILE A 118 -12.85 -1.53 -5.24
C ILE A 118 -13.63 -2.13 -4.08
N ILE A 119 -14.74 -1.52 -3.69
CA ILE A 119 -15.62 -2.01 -2.62
C ILE A 119 -17.02 -2.17 -3.19
N THR A 120 -17.57 -3.39 -3.15
CA THR A 120 -18.90 -3.69 -3.71
C THR A 120 -19.62 -4.76 -2.90
N ASP A 121 -20.95 -4.70 -2.90
CA ASP A 121 -21.81 -5.72 -2.29
C ASP A 121 -22.53 -6.61 -3.33
N GLY A 122 -22.19 -6.46 -4.62
CA GLY A 122 -22.90 -7.13 -5.71
C GLY A 122 -22.03 -7.42 -6.94
N GLU A 123 -22.56 -8.26 -7.82
CA GLU A 123 -21.93 -8.54 -9.11
C GLU A 123 -22.09 -7.35 -10.06
N ALA A 124 -21.13 -7.19 -10.99
CA ALA A 124 -21.23 -6.19 -12.03
C ALA A 124 -22.50 -6.37 -12.87
N SER A 125 -23.22 -5.27 -13.10
CA SER A 125 -24.42 -5.22 -13.96
C SER A 125 -24.08 -4.96 -15.43
N ASP A 126 -22.87 -4.47 -15.70
CA ASP A 126 -22.33 -4.22 -17.03
C ASP A 126 -21.32 -5.30 -17.46
N ASN A 127 -20.95 -5.28 -18.74
CA ASN A 127 -19.91 -6.13 -19.31
C ASN A 127 -18.93 -5.28 -20.10
N GLY A 128 -17.66 -5.70 -20.14
CA GLY A 128 -16.62 -5.00 -20.89
C GLY A 128 -15.24 -5.58 -20.64
N ASN A 129 -14.21 -4.74 -20.80
CA ASN A 129 -12.85 -5.03 -20.38
C ASN A 129 -12.33 -3.89 -19.49
N ILE A 130 -11.22 -4.15 -18.82
CA ILE A 130 -10.52 -3.17 -17.98
C ILE A 130 -9.05 -3.05 -18.42
N ASP A 131 -8.78 -3.22 -19.71
CA ASP A 131 -7.41 -3.24 -20.24
C ASP A 131 -6.67 -1.92 -19.98
N ALA A 132 -7.40 -0.80 -19.95
CA ALA A 132 -6.86 0.49 -19.58
C ALA A 132 -6.33 0.55 -18.13
N ALA A 133 -6.73 -0.38 -17.27
CA ALA A 133 -6.33 -0.44 -15.87
C ALA A 133 -5.21 -1.46 -15.59
N GLN A 134 -4.59 -2.05 -16.61
CA GLN A 134 -3.57 -3.11 -16.43
C GLN A 134 -2.39 -2.68 -15.55
N ASP A 135 -1.93 -1.43 -15.69
CA ASP A 135 -0.81 -0.86 -14.93
C ASP A 135 -1.17 -0.41 -13.50
N ILE A 136 -2.40 -0.67 -13.06
CA ILE A 136 -2.90 -0.29 -11.74
C ILE A 136 -2.95 -1.54 -10.86
N THR A 137 -2.46 -1.42 -9.63
CA THR A 137 -2.63 -2.48 -8.63
C THR A 137 -4.05 -2.43 -8.10
N ARG A 138 -4.86 -3.47 -8.35
CA ARG A 138 -6.31 -3.46 -8.05
C ARG A 138 -6.63 -4.46 -6.94
N TYR A 139 -7.19 -3.96 -5.86
CA TYR A 139 -7.84 -4.75 -4.81
C TYR A 139 -9.35 -4.70 -4.99
N ILE A 140 -10.04 -5.80 -4.70
CA ILE A 140 -11.49 -5.82 -4.64
C ILE A 140 -11.97 -6.46 -3.33
N ILE A 141 -12.92 -5.79 -2.71
CA ILE A 141 -13.56 -6.18 -1.46
C ILE A 141 -15.04 -6.43 -1.78
N GLY A 142 -15.42 -7.70 -1.87
CA GLY A 142 -16.80 -8.15 -2.01
C GLY A 142 -17.42 -8.38 -0.63
N ILE A 143 -18.55 -7.73 -0.34
CA ILE A 143 -19.18 -7.78 0.99
C ILE A 143 -20.60 -8.34 0.91
N GLY A 144 -20.96 -9.18 1.87
CA GLY A 144 -22.35 -9.55 2.11
C GLY A 144 -22.84 -10.79 1.37
N LYS A 145 -24.14 -11.04 1.51
CA LYS A 145 -24.83 -12.27 1.09
C LYS A 145 -24.74 -12.56 -0.41
N HIS A 146 -24.52 -11.55 -1.25
CA HIS A 146 -24.41 -11.71 -2.69
C HIS A 146 -23.15 -12.47 -3.10
N PHE A 147 -22.14 -12.56 -2.23
CA PHE A 147 -20.93 -13.36 -2.44
C PHE A 147 -20.90 -14.66 -1.63
N SER A 148 -22.05 -15.21 -1.25
CA SER A 148 -22.15 -16.45 -0.44
C SER A 148 -21.66 -17.72 -1.15
N THR A 149 -21.56 -17.71 -2.48
CA THR A 149 -21.15 -18.88 -3.28
C THR A 149 -19.86 -18.61 -4.04
N THR A 150 -18.99 -19.62 -4.16
CA THR A 150 -17.72 -19.54 -4.89
C THR A 150 -17.86 -19.01 -6.32
N GLN A 151 -18.87 -19.45 -7.07
CA GLN A 151 -19.11 -18.98 -8.45
C GLN A 151 -19.34 -17.46 -8.54
N LYS A 152 -19.89 -16.84 -7.51
CA LYS A 152 -20.12 -15.39 -7.47
C LYS A 152 -18.88 -14.64 -7.02
N GLN A 153 -18.10 -15.22 -6.11
CA GLN A 153 -16.81 -14.69 -5.71
C GLN A 153 -15.82 -14.68 -6.89
N GLU A 154 -15.83 -15.74 -7.70
CA GLU A 154 -14.98 -15.87 -8.90
C GLU A 154 -15.23 -14.77 -9.93
N LYS A 155 -16.44 -14.21 -10.00
CA LYS A 155 -16.74 -13.07 -10.88
C LYS A 155 -15.98 -11.80 -10.51
N LEU A 156 -15.50 -11.68 -9.27
CA LEU A 156 -14.69 -10.54 -8.85
C LEU A 156 -13.23 -10.65 -9.31
N HIS A 157 -12.76 -11.86 -9.64
CA HIS A 157 -11.35 -12.11 -9.96
C HIS A 157 -10.87 -11.31 -11.17
N ILE A 158 -11.78 -11.02 -12.12
CA ILE A 158 -11.45 -10.25 -13.32
C ILE A 158 -11.13 -8.78 -13.02
N PHE A 159 -11.61 -8.24 -11.90
CA PHE A 159 -11.42 -6.84 -11.52
C PHE A 159 -10.17 -6.62 -10.67
N ALA A 160 -9.68 -7.67 -10.02
CA ALA A 160 -8.50 -7.63 -9.16
C ALA A 160 -7.19 -7.84 -9.93
N SER A 161 -6.07 -7.54 -9.27
CA SER A 161 -4.75 -8.01 -9.67
C SER A 161 -4.52 -9.47 -9.28
N LYS A 162 -3.43 -10.08 -9.76
CA LYS A 162 -3.01 -11.44 -9.40
C LYS A 162 -1.85 -11.38 -8.40
N PRO A 163 -1.74 -12.33 -7.45
CA PRO A 163 -2.59 -13.51 -7.28
C PRO A 163 -3.92 -13.21 -6.56
N VAL A 164 -4.97 -13.98 -6.86
CA VAL A 164 -6.35 -13.72 -6.40
C VAL A 164 -6.44 -13.70 -4.87
N GLU A 165 -5.69 -14.58 -4.20
CA GLU A 165 -5.67 -14.74 -2.75
C GLU A 165 -5.17 -13.47 -2.02
N GLU A 166 -4.39 -12.65 -2.71
CA GLU A 166 -3.88 -11.39 -2.20
C GLU A 166 -4.86 -10.24 -2.44
N PHE A 167 -5.37 -10.11 -3.67
CA PHE A 167 -6.10 -8.94 -4.13
C PHE A 167 -7.63 -9.03 -4.05
N VAL A 168 -8.19 -10.24 -3.88
CA VAL A 168 -9.63 -10.44 -3.65
C VAL A 168 -9.88 -10.70 -2.17
N LYS A 169 -10.84 -9.98 -1.60
CA LYS A 169 -11.28 -10.11 -0.22
C LYS A 169 -12.79 -10.28 -0.19
N ILE A 170 -13.23 -11.39 0.38
CA ILE A 170 -14.65 -11.68 0.56
C ILE A 170 -14.97 -11.53 2.04
N LEU A 171 -15.90 -10.64 2.36
CA LEU A 171 -16.41 -10.43 3.70
C LEU A 171 -17.88 -10.84 3.72
N ASP A 172 -18.28 -11.60 4.74
CA ASP A 172 -19.69 -11.96 4.97
C ASP A 172 -20.50 -10.79 5.53
N THR A 173 -19.88 -9.90 6.32
CA THR A 173 -20.53 -8.73 6.90
C THR A 173 -19.67 -7.47 6.81
N PHE A 174 -20.31 -6.30 6.83
CA PHE A 174 -19.65 -5.00 6.73
C PHE A 174 -18.81 -4.66 7.97
N GLU A 175 -19.09 -5.26 9.13
CA GLU A 175 -18.32 -5.04 10.37
C GLU A 175 -16.87 -5.51 10.21
N LYS A 176 -16.62 -6.55 9.40
CA LYS A 176 -15.29 -7.11 9.16
C LYS A 176 -14.38 -6.23 8.31
N LEU A 177 -14.89 -5.12 7.76
CA LEU A 177 -14.05 -4.11 7.10
C LEU A 177 -12.96 -3.59 8.05
N LYS A 178 -13.24 -3.52 9.36
CA LYS A 178 -12.27 -3.11 10.39
C LYS A 178 -11.13 -4.11 10.56
N ASP A 179 -11.43 -5.40 10.48
CA ASP A 179 -10.44 -6.46 10.62
C ASP A 179 -9.55 -6.52 9.38
N LEU A 180 -10.16 -6.42 8.20
CA LEU A 180 -9.45 -6.39 6.92
C LEU A 180 -8.45 -5.24 6.86
N PHE A 181 -8.83 -4.09 7.42
CA PHE A 181 -7.93 -2.93 7.50
C PHE A 181 -6.65 -3.26 8.27
N THR A 182 -6.77 -3.94 9.42
CA THR A 182 -5.61 -4.29 10.26
C THR A 182 -4.64 -5.22 9.53
N ASP A 183 -5.16 -6.15 8.73
CA ASP A 183 -4.35 -7.09 7.96
C ASP A 183 -3.70 -6.44 6.72
N LEU A 184 -4.46 -5.61 5.98
CA LEU A 184 -3.91 -4.83 4.88
C LEU A 184 -2.83 -3.86 5.38
N GLN A 185 -3.07 -3.21 6.51
CA GLN A 185 -2.12 -2.33 7.18
C GLN A 185 -0.83 -3.08 7.55
N ARG A 186 -0.91 -4.27 8.16
CA ARG A 186 0.28 -5.07 8.51
C ARG A 186 1.11 -5.42 7.28
N LYS A 187 0.44 -5.75 6.16
CA LYS A 187 1.10 -6.05 4.89
C LYS A 187 1.66 -4.80 4.23
N ILE A 188 0.95 -3.68 4.25
CA ILE A 188 1.43 -2.39 3.73
C ILE A 188 2.66 -1.94 4.50
N TYR A 189 2.67 -2.00 5.85
CA TYR A 189 3.87 -1.68 6.63
C TYR A 189 5.04 -2.65 6.39
N ALA A 190 4.76 -3.93 6.13
CA ALA A 190 5.80 -4.90 5.75
C ALA A 190 6.37 -4.63 4.34
N ILE A 191 5.55 -4.10 3.42
CA ILE A 191 5.94 -3.71 2.06
C ILE A 191 6.63 -2.33 2.06
N GLU A 192 6.23 -1.40 2.93
CA GLU A 192 6.95 -0.14 3.18
C GLU A 192 8.36 -0.43 3.76
N GLY A 193 8.57 -1.56 4.42
CA GLY A 193 9.91 -2.06 4.78
C GLY A 193 10.72 -2.64 3.60
N THR A 194 10.14 -2.81 2.40
CA THR A 194 10.77 -3.44 1.23
C THR A 194 10.39 -2.70 -0.07
N SER A 195 11.16 -1.67 -0.43
CA SER A 195 11.00 -0.96 -1.71
C SER A 195 11.09 -1.93 -2.90
N LYS A 196 10.00 -2.05 -3.67
CA LYS A 196 9.92 -2.87 -4.90
C LYS A 196 10.55 -2.20 -6.13
N GLN A 197 11.02 -0.96 -6.04
CA GLN A 197 11.55 -0.24 -7.22
C GLN A 197 13.05 -0.50 -7.48
N ASP A 198 13.79 -1.12 -6.55
CA ASP A 198 15.19 -1.50 -6.76
C ASP A 198 15.49 -2.91 -6.23
N LEU A 199 14.79 -3.94 -6.72
CA LEU A 199 15.15 -5.35 -6.48
C LEU A 199 16.48 -5.76 -7.15
N ALA A 200 17.18 -4.83 -7.82
CA ALA A 200 18.48 -5.07 -8.43
C ALA A 200 19.66 -4.66 -7.54
N SER A 201 19.44 -3.84 -6.50
CA SER A 201 20.50 -3.45 -5.57
C SER A 201 19.95 -3.08 -4.18
N PHE A 202 20.38 -3.80 -3.14
CA PHE A 202 20.10 -3.51 -1.74
C PHE A 202 21.25 -2.71 -1.13
N ASN A 203 20.96 -1.62 -0.43
CA ASN A 203 21.93 -0.82 0.29
C ASN A 203 22.01 -1.22 1.78
N MET A 204 21.00 -0.92 2.59
CA MET A 204 20.93 -1.30 4.01
C MET A 204 19.59 -1.94 4.40
N GLU A 205 18.68 -2.07 3.44
CA GLU A 205 17.31 -2.57 3.59
C GLU A 205 17.29 -4.02 4.11
N LEU A 206 18.24 -4.85 3.65
CA LEU A 206 18.44 -6.22 4.11
C LEU A 206 19.70 -6.37 4.98
N SER A 207 20.21 -5.28 5.56
CA SER A 207 21.52 -5.21 6.22
C SER A 207 21.75 -6.30 7.26
N SER A 208 20.70 -6.79 7.92
CA SER A 208 20.81 -7.78 9.02
C SER A 208 21.81 -7.31 10.09
N SER A 209 21.79 -6.01 10.39
CA SER A 209 22.62 -5.37 11.40
C SER A 209 22.45 -6.02 12.77
N GLY A 210 23.54 -6.30 13.49
CA GLY A 210 23.50 -6.95 14.80
C GLY A 210 23.65 -8.46 14.76
N ILE A 211 23.88 -9.07 13.60
CA ILE A 211 24.11 -10.52 13.47
C ILE A 211 25.40 -10.98 14.18
N SER A 212 26.39 -10.09 14.27
CA SER A 212 27.57 -10.21 15.11
C SER A 212 27.81 -8.92 15.85
N ALA A 213 28.50 -8.96 16.99
CA ALA A 213 28.81 -7.77 17.78
C ALA A 213 30.12 -7.95 18.54
N ASP A 214 30.83 -6.85 18.80
CA ASP A 214 31.95 -6.82 19.73
C ASP A 214 32.07 -5.45 20.40
N LEU A 215 32.63 -5.41 21.62
CA LEU A 215 32.70 -4.23 22.47
C LEU A 215 34.11 -4.06 23.03
N SER A 216 34.73 -2.90 22.80
CA SER A 216 36.05 -2.58 23.35
C SER A 216 36.14 -1.13 23.79
N LYS A 217 36.62 -0.91 25.02
CA LYS A 217 36.83 0.43 25.61
C LYS A 217 35.61 1.37 25.52
N GLY A 218 34.40 0.83 25.58
CA GLY A 218 33.15 1.62 25.48
C GLY A 218 32.63 1.81 24.04
N HIS A 219 33.37 1.38 23.03
CA HIS A 219 32.94 1.41 21.62
C HIS A 219 32.34 0.06 21.21
N ALA A 220 31.13 0.11 20.67
CA ALA A 220 30.40 -1.06 20.21
C ALA A 220 30.39 -1.11 18.68
N VAL A 221 30.71 -2.27 18.11
CA VAL A 221 30.54 -2.52 16.68
C VAL A 221 29.56 -3.65 16.48
N VAL A 222 28.74 -3.55 15.43
CA VAL A 222 27.83 -4.62 15.03
C VAL A 222 27.95 -4.92 13.54
N GLY A 223 27.97 -6.20 13.18
CA GLY A 223 28.03 -6.65 11.79
C GLY A 223 26.72 -6.40 11.03
N ALA A 224 26.82 -6.10 9.73
CA ALA A 224 25.70 -5.81 8.83
C ALA A 224 25.89 -6.54 7.49
N VAL A 225 25.77 -7.88 7.51
CA VAL A 225 26.11 -8.79 6.40
C VAL A 225 25.32 -8.58 5.11
N GLY A 226 24.09 -8.08 5.20
CA GLY A 226 23.25 -7.86 4.01
C GLY A 226 23.38 -6.46 3.42
N ALA A 227 24.32 -5.64 3.92
CA ALA A 227 24.59 -4.34 3.35
C ALA A 227 25.15 -4.46 1.93
N LYS A 228 24.80 -3.52 1.05
CA LYS A 228 25.35 -3.35 -0.31
C LYS A 228 25.34 -4.65 -1.11
N ASP A 229 24.16 -5.20 -1.40
CA ASP A 229 23.98 -6.47 -2.12
C ASP A 229 24.73 -7.63 -1.47
N TRP A 230 24.61 -7.74 -0.14
CA TRP A 230 25.32 -8.73 0.66
C TRP A 230 26.86 -8.67 0.55
N ALA A 231 27.43 -7.56 0.06
CA ALA A 231 28.85 -7.32 0.23
C ALA A 231 29.22 -7.24 1.71
N GLY A 232 28.34 -6.61 2.50
CA GLY A 232 28.42 -6.56 3.94
C GLY A 232 29.27 -5.40 4.47
N GLY A 233 29.44 -5.36 5.79
CA GLY A 233 30.16 -4.32 6.52
C GLY A 233 29.85 -4.38 8.01
N PHE A 234 30.26 -3.37 8.76
CA PHE A 234 29.91 -3.22 10.16
C PHE A 234 29.49 -1.78 10.48
N LEU A 235 28.74 -1.63 11.57
CA LEU A 235 28.29 -0.34 12.09
C LEU A 235 29.07 -0.05 13.37
N ASP A 236 29.77 1.07 13.37
CA ASP A 236 30.38 1.64 14.57
C ASP A 236 29.33 2.46 15.31
N LEU A 237 28.93 2.00 16.50
CA LEU A 237 27.85 2.61 17.28
C LEU A 237 28.40 3.77 18.11
N HIS A 238 27.68 4.88 18.10
CA HIS A 238 27.96 5.98 19.00
C HIS A 238 27.75 5.55 20.47
N GLU A 239 28.44 6.18 21.41
CA GLU A 239 28.40 5.83 22.84
C GLU A 239 26.99 5.90 23.44
N ASP A 240 26.12 6.76 22.90
CA ASP A 240 24.72 6.95 23.31
C ASP A 240 23.73 5.96 22.66
N LEU A 241 24.20 5.12 21.72
CA LEU A 241 23.41 4.21 20.89
C LEU A 241 22.32 4.88 20.04
N GLU A 242 22.31 6.22 19.95
CA GLU A 242 21.33 6.97 19.16
C GLU A 242 21.78 7.11 17.69
N GLY A 243 23.05 6.84 17.40
CA GLY A 243 23.62 6.87 16.05
C GLY A 243 24.61 5.75 15.76
N ALA A 244 24.90 5.55 14.47
CA ALA A 244 25.91 4.60 14.02
C ALA A 244 26.50 5.03 12.68
N THR A 245 27.78 4.73 12.46
CA THR A 245 28.49 4.96 11.19
C THR A 245 28.73 3.62 10.50
N PHE A 246 28.29 3.49 9.25
CA PHE A 246 28.54 2.28 8.45
C PHE A 246 29.97 2.29 7.88
N VAL A 247 30.66 1.18 8.05
CA VAL A 247 31.98 0.91 7.48
C VAL A 247 31.87 -0.34 6.62
N GLY A 248 32.09 -0.17 5.32
CA GLY A 248 32.12 -1.23 4.33
C GLY A 248 33.31 -1.06 3.40
N GLN A 249 33.36 -1.88 2.36
CA GLN A 249 34.42 -1.83 1.36
C GLN A 249 34.18 -0.68 0.37
N GLU A 250 35.20 0.15 0.12
CA GLU A 250 35.15 1.21 -0.89
C GLU A 250 36.44 1.23 -1.73
N PRO A 251 36.35 1.24 -3.09
CA PRO A 251 35.13 1.19 -3.89
C PRO A 251 34.53 -0.22 -3.95
N LEU A 252 33.19 -0.31 -4.00
CA LEU A 252 32.47 -1.57 -4.22
C LEU A 252 32.77 -2.13 -5.62
N THR A 253 33.33 -3.33 -5.69
CA THR A 253 33.54 -4.06 -6.94
C THR A 253 32.51 -5.17 -7.15
N SER A 254 32.32 -5.63 -8.39
CA SER A 254 31.31 -6.67 -8.70
C SER A 254 31.58 -8.01 -7.99
N ASP A 255 32.83 -8.29 -7.67
CA ASP A 255 33.29 -9.56 -7.10
C ASP A 255 32.97 -9.70 -5.61
N GLU A 256 32.60 -8.59 -4.96
CA GLU A 256 32.37 -8.50 -3.51
C GLU A 256 30.91 -8.76 -3.12
N ARG A 257 29.98 -8.76 -4.09
CA ARG A 257 28.57 -9.08 -3.83
C ARG A 257 28.43 -10.51 -3.30
N GLY A 258 27.66 -10.68 -2.21
CA GLY A 258 27.50 -11.97 -1.54
C GLY A 258 28.68 -12.40 -0.66
N GLY A 259 29.63 -11.49 -0.34
CA GLY A 259 30.79 -11.78 0.49
C GLY A 259 30.52 -11.87 2.01
N TYR A 260 29.40 -11.32 2.48
CA TYR A 260 28.99 -11.32 3.91
C TYR A 260 30.05 -10.71 4.85
N LEU A 261 30.69 -9.61 4.45
CA LEU A 261 31.56 -8.85 5.34
C LEU A 261 30.77 -8.44 6.61
N GLY A 262 31.42 -8.53 7.77
CA GLY A 262 30.75 -8.33 9.06
C GLY A 262 29.93 -9.53 9.55
N TYR A 263 30.12 -10.72 8.98
CA TYR A 263 29.60 -11.97 9.58
C TYR A 263 30.22 -12.23 10.96
N THR A 264 31.48 -11.82 11.13
CA THR A 264 32.15 -11.71 12.41
C THR A 264 32.81 -10.34 12.51
N VAL A 265 32.73 -9.71 13.68
CA VAL A 265 33.47 -8.50 14.02
C VAL A 265 34.29 -8.77 15.28
N ALA A 266 35.50 -8.26 15.34
CA ALA A 266 36.38 -8.44 16.48
C ALA A 266 37.33 -7.24 16.61
N TRP A 267 37.47 -6.71 17.81
CA TRP A 267 38.50 -5.74 18.16
C TRP A 267 39.84 -6.45 18.32
N LEU A 268 40.86 -5.96 17.62
CA LEU A 268 42.24 -6.37 17.86
C LEU A 268 42.72 -5.66 19.12
N THR A 269 43.01 -6.43 20.17
CA THR A 269 43.55 -5.95 21.46
C THR A 269 44.97 -5.46 21.34
#